data_AF-A0A444K085-F1
#
_entry.id   AF-A0A444K085-F1
#
_cell.length_a   1.000
_cell.length_b   1.000
_cell.length_c   1.000
_cell.angle_alpha   90.00
_cell.angle_beta   90.00
_cell.angle_gamma   90.00
#
_symmetry.space_group_name_H-M   'P 1'
#
loop_
_entity.id
_entity.type
_entity.pdbx_description
1 polymer ?
#
loop_
_entity_poly.entity_id
_entity_poly.type
_entity_poly.pdbx_seq_one_letter_code
_entity_poly.pdbx_strand_id
1 'polypeptide(L)'
;MTAASLETRLKASPAGGGAAARARMLRSLLPALSLALVLLAIAWLNPRAISYFGFTLMLNLAIPIALATIAQMFVIAGNELDLS
;
A
#
# COMPACT_ATOMS: atom_id res chain seq x y z
N MET A 1 -11.77 13.97 -48.04
CA MET A 1 -12.45 13.79 -46.73
C MET A 1 -12.07 12.49 -46.00
N THR A 2 -11.16 11.66 -46.52
CA THR A 2 -10.78 10.34 -45.97
C THR A 2 -9.53 10.33 -45.07
N ALA A 3 -8.72 11.39 -45.07
CA ALA A 3 -7.51 11.47 -44.23
C ALA A 3 -7.82 11.70 -42.74
N ALA A 4 -8.79 12.56 -42.42
CA ALA A 4 -9.17 12.89 -41.03
C ALA A 4 -9.75 11.68 -40.25
N SER A 5 -10.35 10.71 -40.96
CA SER A 5 -10.91 9.50 -40.35
C SER A 5 -9.83 8.52 -39.87
N LEU A 6 -8.69 8.48 -40.55
CA LEU A 6 -7.58 7.58 -40.23
C LEU A 6 -6.86 8.02 -38.94
N GLU A 7 -6.70 9.34 -38.74
CA GLU A 7 -6.14 9.93 -37.53
C GLU A 7 -7.04 9.67 -36.30
N THR A 8 -8.36 9.67 -36.48
CA THR A 8 -9.33 9.38 -35.42
C THR A 8 -9.30 7.92 -34.98
N ARG A 9 -9.02 6.98 -35.89
CA ARG A 9 -8.86 5.55 -35.58
C ARG A 9 -7.53 5.25 -34.87
N LEU A 10 -6.47 5.99 -35.18
CA LEU A 10 -5.18 5.87 -34.49
C LEU A 10 -5.24 6.40 -33.05
N LYS A 11 -6.06 7.46 -32.82
CA LYS A 11 -6.29 8.07 -31.50
C LYS A 11 -7.10 7.19 -30.54
N ALA A 12 -7.84 6.21 -31.08
CA ALA A 12 -8.81 5.41 -30.34
C ALA A 12 -8.35 3.96 -30.13
N SER A 13 -7.17 3.75 -29.53
CA SER A 13 -6.84 2.46 -28.92
C SER A 13 -7.04 2.53 -27.40
N PRO A 14 -8.21 2.14 -26.86
CA PRO A 14 -8.44 2.05 -25.42
C PRO A 14 -7.95 0.71 -24.83
N ALA A 15 -7.08 -0.04 -25.52
CA ALA A 15 -6.72 -1.41 -25.15
C ALA A 15 -5.79 -1.56 -23.92
N GLY A 16 -5.40 -0.47 -23.25
CA GLY A 16 -4.45 -0.51 -22.12
C GLY A 16 -5.05 -0.32 -20.71
N GLY A 17 -6.34 0.02 -20.59
CA GLY A 17 -6.92 0.45 -19.31
C GLY A 17 -6.98 -0.63 -18.22
N GLY A 18 -7.34 -1.86 -18.61
CA GLY A 18 -7.51 -2.97 -17.66
C GLY A 18 -6.20 -3.49 -17.05
N ALA A 19 -5.11 -3.50 -17.83
CA ALA A 19 -3.78 -3.91 -17.35
C ALA A 19 -3.20 -2.85 -16.39
N ALA A 20 -3.41 -1.57 -16.68
CA ALA A 20 -2.95 -0.47 -15.82
C ALA A 20 -3.71 -0.41 -14.48
N ALA A 21 -5.02 -0.70 -14.47
CA ALA A 21 -5.82 -0.79 -13.25
C ALA A 21 -5.41 -1.96 -12.36
N ARG A 22 -5.21 -3.16 -12.96
CA ARG A 22 -4.68 -4.33 -12.24
C ARG A 22 -3.28 -4.09 -11.69
N ALA A 23 -2.40 -3.46 -12.47
CA ALA A 23 -1.07 -3.09 -11.99
C ALA A 23 -1.16 -2.14 -10.79
N ARG A 24 -2.11 -1.18 -10.78
CA ARG A 24 -2.36 -0.28 -9.65
C ARG A 24 -2.79 -1.03 -8.38
N MET A 25 -3.69 -2.00 -8.52
CA MET A 25 -4.18 -2.82 -7.39
C MET A 25 -3.10 -3.79 -6.87
N LEU A 26 -2.27 -4.34 -7.76
CA LEU A 26 -1.13 -5.16 -7.37
C LEU A 26 -0.07 -4.32 -6.63
N ARG A 27 0.16 -3.07 -7.07
CA ARG A 27 1.04 -2.11 -6.38
C ARG A 27 0.51 -1.71 -5.00
N SER A 28 -0.80 -1.62 -4.80
CA SER A 28 -1.37 -1.31 -3.49
C SER A 28 -1.30 -2.48 -2.50
N LEU A 29 -1.27 -3.72 -2.99
CA LEU A 29 -1.10 -4.92 -2.16
C LEU A 29 0.37 -5.28 -1.90
N LEU A 30 1.27 -4.82 -2.77
CA LEU A 30 2.72 -5.03 -2.66
C LEU A 30 3.31 -4.65 -1.28
N PRO A 31 2.99 -3.50 -0.65
CA PRO A 31 3.56 -3.15 0.65
C PRO A 31 3.09 -4.08 1.79
N ALA A 32 1.84 -4.55 1.76
CA ALA A 32 1.34 -5.49 2.76
C ALA A 32 2.00 -6.87 2.64
N LEU A 33 2.22 -7.35 1.41
CA LEU A 33 2.95 -8.58 1.13
C LEU A 33 4.42 -8.49 1.58
N SER A 34 5.08 -7.37 1.29
CA SER A 34 6.46 -7.12 1.72
C SER A 34 6.57 -7.11 3.26
N LEU A 35 5.63 -6.43 3.93
CA LEU A 35 5.55 -6.39 5.38
C LEU A 35 5.38 -7.78 6.00
N ALA A 36 4.45 -8.59 5.48
CA ALA A 36 4.20 -9.94 5.97
C ALA A 36 5.44 -10.83 5.85
N LEU A 37 6.14 -10.76 4.71
CA LEU A 37 7.32 -11.58 4.42
C LEU A 37 8.49 -11.21 5.36
N VAL A 38 8.73 -9.92 5.58
CA VAL A 38 9.78 -9.43 6.48
C VAL A 38 9.48 -9.79 7.94
N LEU A 39 8.22 -9.65 8.40
CA LEU A 39 7.83 -10.04 9.76
C LEU A 39 8.07 -11.53 10.02
N LEU A 40 7.72 -12.38 9.04
CA LEU A 40 7.96 -13.83 9.12
C LEU A 40 9.45 -14.15 9.22
N ALA A 41 10.29 -13.46 8.43
CA ALA A 41 11.73 -13.63 8.45
C ALA A 41 12.35 -13.22 9.80
N ILE A 42 11.91 -12.10 10.37
CA ILE A 42 12.39 -11.60 11.67
C ILE A 42 12.00 -12.55 12.81
N ALA A 43 10.76 -13.05 12.81
CA ALA A 43 10.26 -13.99 13.80
C ALA A 43 11.05 -15.31 13.81
N TRP A 44 11.51 -15.77 12.63
CA TRP A 44 12.31 -16.99 12.52
C TRP A 44 13.76 -16.79 12.96
N LEU A 45 14.36 -15.64 12.62
CA LEU A 45 15.80 -15.43 12.81
C LEU A 45 16.19 -15.01 14.23
N ASN A 46 15.30 -14.36 15.00
CA ASN A 46 15.64 -13.82 16.31
C ASN A 46 14.59 -14.07 17.41
N PRO A 47 14.52 -15.29 17.97
CA PRO A 47 13.65 -15.59 19.11
C PRO A 47 14.09 -14.90 20.42
N ARG A 48 15.32 -14.35 20.49
CA ARG A 48 15.86 -13.63 21.67
C ARG A 48 15.51 -12.13 21.71
N ALA A 49 14.77 -11.61 20.72
CA ALA A 49 14.31 -10.21 20.69
C ALA A 49 13.18 -9.91 21.71
N ILE A 50 12.56 -10.95 22.30
CA ILE A 50 11.58 -10.85 23.41
C ILE A 50 12.34 -10.76 24.76
N SER A 51 13.40 -9.96 24.82
CA SER A 51 14.01 -9.57 26.09
C SER A 51 13.12 -8.49 26.73
N TYR A 52 12.85 -8.55 28.03
CA TYR A 52 12.04 -7.55 28.75
C TYR A 52 12.53 -6.12 28.53
N PHE A 53 13.85 -5.91 28.45
CA PHE A 53 14.44 -4.61 28.12
C PHE A 53 14.15 -4.18 26.68
N GLY A 54 14.30 -5.09 25.72
CA GLY A 54 13.95 -4.85 24.32
C GLY A 54 12.47 -4.52 24.14
N PHE A 55 11.59 -5.19 24.88
CA PHE A 55 10.16 -4.93 24.88
C PHE A 55 9.82 -3.56 25.46
N THR A 56 10.47 -3.15 26.56
CA THR A 56 10.31 -1.79 27.10
C THR A 56 10.77 -0.72 26.11
N LEU A 57 11.91 -0.91 25.44
CA LEU A 57 12.38 0.03 24.41
C LEU A 57 11.47 0.05 23.18
N MET A 58 11.04 -1.12 22.70
CA MET A 58 10.12 -1.23 21.58
C MET A 58 8.76 -0.64 21.92
N LEU A 59 8.16 -0.91 23.09
CA LEU A 59 6.86 -0.34 23.46
C LEU A 59 6.90 1.19 23.53
N ASN A 60 7.96 1.77 24.08
CA ASN A 60 8.08 3.22 24.23
C ASN A 60 8.08 3.95 22.87
N LEU A 61 8.60 3.31 21.81
CA LEU A 61 8.60 3.86 20.45
C LEU A 61 7.43 3.34 19.59
N ALA A 62 7.04 2.08 19.76
CA ALA A 62 6.01 1.43 18.96
C ALA A 62 4.61 1.90 19.31
N ILE A 63 4.32 2.19 20.58
CA ILE A 63 3.02 2.75 21.00
C ILE A 63 2.72 4.07 20.27
N PRO A 64 3.60 5.10 20.30
CA PRO A 64 3.30 6.35 19.59
C PRO A 64 3.26 6.17 18.06
N ILE A 65 4.12 5.34 17.48
CA ILE A 65 4.08 5.06 16.04
C ILE A 65 2.76 4.37 15.65
N ALA A 66 2.33 3.36 16.40
CA ALA A 66 1.06 2.67 16.15
C ALA A 66 -0.12 3.65 16.23
N LEU A 67 -0.17 4.48 17.27
CA LEU A 67 -1.20 5.51 17.40
C LEU A 67 -1.19 6.51 16.24
N ALA A 68 -0.01 6.94 15.77
CA ALA A 68 0.11 7.81 14.60
C ALA A 68 -0.40 7.12 13.32
N THR A 69 -0.09 5.85 13.11
CA THR A 69 -0.56 5.10 11.93
C THR A 69 -2.06 4.89 11.95
N ILE A 70 -2.65 4.58 13.11
CA ILE A 70 -4.10 4.42 13.26
C ILE A 70 -4.79 5.76 13.03
N ALA A 71 -4.28 6.85 13.61
CA ALA A 71 -4.77 8.20 13.36
C ALA A 71 -4.69 8.55 11.86
N GLN A 72 -3.57 8.23 11.21
CA GLN A 72 -3.39 8.43 9.77
C GLN A 72 -4.41 7.62 8.94
N MET A 73 -4.74 6.39 9.35
CA MET A 73 -5.79 5.61 8.70
C MET A 73 -7.18 6.21 8.93
N PHE A 74 -7.50 6.70 10.13
CA PHE A 74 -8.76 7.41 10.40
C PHE A 74 -8.89 8.69 9.59
N VAL A 75 -7.80 9.44 9.38
CA VAL A 75 -7.79 10.65 8.56
C VAL A 75 -8.09 10.31 7.10
N ILE A 76 -7.44 9.28 6.55
CA ILE A 76 -7.70 8.84 5.17
C ILE A 76 -9.14 8.32 5.04
N ALA A 77 -9.57 7.43 5.92
CA ALA A 77 -10.92 6.84 5.87
C ALA A 77 -12.03 7.87 6.08
N GLY A 78 -11.84 8.81 7.01
CA GLY A 78 -12.77 9.92 7.24
C GLY A 78 -12.87 10.84 6.03
N ASN A 79 -11.74 11.16 5.38
CA ASN A 79 -11.73 11.94 4.15
C ASN A 79 -12.46 11.24 2.99
N GLU A 80 -12.30 9.92 2.84
CA GLU A 80 -13.04 9.17 1.82
C GLU A 80 -14.56 9.13 2.12
N LEU A 81 -14.97 9.09 3.39
CA LEU A 81 -16.39 9.14 3.80
C LEU A 81 -17.01 10.54 3.65
N ASP A 82 -16.25 11.63 3.83
CA ASP A 82 -16.70 13.01 3.63
C ASP A 82 -16.86 13.37 2.15
N LEU A 83 -16.03 12.77 1.28
CA LEU A 83 -16.08 12.98 -0.18
C LEU A 83 -17.07 12.07 -0.92
N SER A 84 -17.77 11.17 -0.20
CA SER A 84 -18.72 10.18 -0.75
C SER A 84 -20.17 10.69 -0.79
#